data_AF-A0AAV6B676-F1
#
_entry.id   AF-A0AAV6B676-F1
#
_cell.length_a   1.000
_cell.length_b   1.000
_cell.length_c   1.000
_cell.angle_alpha   90.00
_cell.angle_beta   90.00
_cell.angle_gamma   90.00
#
_symmetry.space_group_name_H-M   'P 1'
#
loop_
_entity.id
_entity.type
_entity.pdbx_description
1 polymer ?
#
loop_
_entity_poly.entity_id
_entity_poly.type
_entity_poly.pdbx_seq_one_letter_code
_entity_poly.pdbx_strand_id
1 'polypeptide(L)' 'MYELEHLTDEDILQAAEESVYRYKPEPFFSKTGVGYLRPASPEERAQEEARSNKLIQKLEERAKRAEKSKKA' A
#
# COMPACT_ATOMS: atom_id res chain seq x y z
N MET A 1 6.19 15.02 -3.37
CA MET A 1 7.18 14.18 -2.67
C MET A 1 7.10 14.43 -1.17
N TYR A 2 5.88 14.50 -0.63
CA TYR A 2 5.61 14.76 0.80
C TYR A 2 4.53 13.80 1.34
N GLU A 3 3.98 12.92 0.50
CA GLU A 3 2.86 12.05 0.89
C GLU A 3 3.27 10.95 1.87
N LEU A 4 4.51 10.44 1.78
CA LEU A 4 4.98 9.32 2.60
C LEU A 4 5.21 9.69 4.07
N GLU A 5 5.42 10.97 4.40
CA GLU A 5 5.61 11.42 5.79
C GLU A 5 4.36 11.22 6.66
N HIS A 6 3.19 11.08 6.02
CA HIS A 6 1.90 10.87 6.69
C HIS A 6 1.39 9.44 6.57
N LEU A 7 2.21 8.54 6.01
CA LEU A 7 1.92 7.12 5.91
C LEU A 7 2.05 6.50 7.31
N THR A 8 1.09 5.65 7.69
CA THR A 8 1.15 4.93 8.96
C THR A 8 1.42 3.45 8.74
N ASP A 9 1.90 2.77 9.79
CA ASP A 9 2.15 1.33 9.75
C ASP A 9 0.87 0.56 9.41
N GLU A 10 -0.30 1.04 9.83
CA GLU A 10 -1.58 0.42 9.48
C GLU A 10 -1.91 0.55 7.99
N ASP A 11 -1.55 1.66 7.32
CA ASP A 11 -1.76 1.77 5.88
C ASP A 11 -0.86 0.80 5.11
N ILE A 12 0.37 0.59 5.60
CA ILE A 12 1.32 -0.39 5.04
C ILE A 12 0.80 -1.81 5.24
N LEU A 13 0.34 -2.12 6.46
CA LEU A 13 -0.22 -3.44 6.79
C LEU A 13 -1.44 -3.74 5.92
N GLN A 14 -2.37 -2.78 5.80
CA GLN A 14 -3.55 -2.94 4.97
C GLN A 14 -3.17 -3.19 3.50
N ALA A 15 -2.24 -2.42 2.94
CA ALA A 15 -1.79 -2.63 1.56
C ALA A 15 -1.12 -4.01 1.37
N ALA A 16 -0.40 -4.50 2.38
CA ALA A 16 0.20 -5.83 2.36
C ALA A 16 -0.87 -6.93 2.40
N GLU A 17 -1.86 -6.83 3.29
CA GLU A 17 -2.98 -7.78 3.38
C GLU A 17 -3.80 -7.82 2.09
N GLU A 18 -4.06 -6.65 1.49
CA GLU A 18 -4.80 -6.53 0.24
C GLU A 18 -4.04 -7.06 -0.97
N SER A 19 -2.72 -7.28 -0.90
CA SER A 19 -1.90 -7.78 -2.01
C SER A 19 -1.36 -9.19 -1.81
N VAL A 20 -1.46 -9.74 -0.59
CA VAL A 20 -0.87 -11.03 -0.20
C VAL A 20 -1.35 -12.19 -1.08
N TYR A 21 -2.59 -12.15 -1.57
CA TYR A 21 -3.15 -13.20 -2.42
C TYR A 21 -2.42 -13.34 -3.78
N ARG A 22 -1.65 -12.33 -4.19
CA ARG A 22 -0.80 -12.38 -5.39
C ARG A 22 0.57 -12.98 -5.12
N TYR A 23 1.00 -13.01 -3.85
CA TYR A 23 2.26 -13.62 -3.47
C TYR A 23 2.18 -15.13 -3.59
N LYS A 24 3.06 -15.70 -4.40
CA LYS A 24 3.28 -17.14 -4.50
C LYS A 24 4.63 -17.47 -3.90
N PRO A 25 4.68 -18.18 -2.76
CA PRO A 25 5.94 -18.67 -2.22
C PRO A 25 6.55 -19.67 -3.22
N GLU A 26 7.87 -19.71 -3.30
CA GLU A 26 8.53 -20.75 -4.09
C GLU A 26 8.22 -22.16 -3.52
N PRO A 27 8.10 -23.18 -4.38
CA PRO A 27 7.59 -24.50 -4.00
C PRO A 27 8.49 -25.29 -3.05
N PHE A 28 9.69 -24.81 -2.75
CA PHE A 28 10.58 -25.40 -1.77
C PHE A 28 10.77 -24.41 -0.63
N PHE A 29 10.87 -24.92 0.61
CA PHE A 29 11.19 -24.19 1.83
C PHE A 29 12.48 -23.37 1.66
N SER A 30 12.36 -22.26 0.94
CA SER A 30 13.40 -21.33 0.63
C SER A 30 13.75 -20.71 1.95
N LYS A 31 14.91 -21.10 2.50
CA LYS A 31 15.45 -20.56 3.76
C LYS A 31 15.59 -19.02 3.72
N THR A 32 15.49 -18.44 2.53
CA THR A 32 15.58 -17.01 2.23
C THR A 32 14.21 -16.32 2.07
N GLY A 33 13.07 -17.01 2.17
CA GLY A 33 11.74 -16.40 2.10
C GLY A 33 11.36 -15.85 0.73
N VAL A 34 11.95 -16.38 -0.33
CA VAL A 34 11.80 -15.86 -1.70
C VAL A 34 10.51 -16.38 -2.32
N GLY A 35 9.78 -15.47 -2.97
CA GLY A 35 8.56 -15.75 -3.71
C GLY A 35 8.38 -14.74 -4.83
N TYR A 36 7.39 -14.97 -5.68
CA TYR A 36 7.10 -14.07 -6.79
C TYR A 36 5.66 -13.56 -6.69
N LEU A 37 5.44 -12.34 -7.16
CA LEU A 37 4.10 -11.83 -7.37
C LEU A 37 3.60 -12.36 -8.71
N ARG A 38 2.46 -13.05 -8.70
CA ARG A 38 1.79 -13.40 -9.96
C ARG A 38 1.42 -12.11 -10.72
N PRO A 39 1.40 -12.13 -12.06
CA PRO A 39 0.89 -11.01 -12.84
C PRO A 39 -0.52 -10.62 -12.40
N ALA A 40 -0.81 -9.32 -12.42
CA ALA A 40 -2.14 -8.80 -12.17
C ALA A 40 -3.00 -8.98 -13.43
N SER A 41 -4.26 -9.40 -13.25
CA SER A 41 -5.28 -9.24 -14.28
C SER A 41 -5.63 -7.76 -14.47
N PRO A 42 -6.25 -7.36 -15.59
CA PRO A 42 -6.74 -5.99 -15.77
C PRO A 42 -7.68 -5.51 -14.64
N GLU A 43 -8.53 -6.40 -14.13
CA GLU A 43 -9.46 -6.12 -13.03
C GLU A 43 -8.72 -5.88 -11.71
N GLU A 44 -7.71 -6.70 -11.43
CA GLU A 44 -6.86 -6.53 -10.24
C GLU A 44 -6.08 -5.22 -10.29
N ARG A 45 -5.58 -4.83 -11.48
CA ARG A 45 -4.93 -3.53 -11.67
C ARG A 45 -5.89 -2.36 -11.43
N ALA A 46 -7.12 -2.44 -11.95
CA ALA A 46 -8.12 -1.40 -11.72
C ALA A 46 -8.46 -1.25 -10.23
N GLN A 47 -8.55 -2.37 -9.50
CA GLN A 47 -8.73 -2.35 -8.05
C GLN A 47 -7.52 -1.75 -7.32
N GLU A 48 -6.31 -2.12 -7.71
CA GLU A 48 -5.07 -1.56 -7.14
C GLU A 48 -4.98 -0.05 -7.35
N GLU A 49 -5.30 0.45 -8.54
CA GLU A 49 -5.34 1.88 -8.83
C GLU A 49 -6.39 2.60 -7.99
N ALA A 50 -7.59 2.03 -7.85
CA ALA A 50 -8.64 2.60 -6.99
C ALA A 50 -8.20 2.69 -5.52
N ARG A 51 -7.56 1.64 -5.00
CA ARG A 51 -7.03 1.62 -3.62
C ARG A 51 -5.90 2.62 -3.44
N SER A 52 -4.98 2.71 -4.40
CA SER A 52 -3.88 3.68 -4.40
C SER A 52 -4.40 5.12 -4.38
N ASN A 53 -5.37 5.44 -5.24
CA ASN A 53 -5.97 6.77 -5.28
C ASN A 53 -6.66 7.12 -3.96
N LYS A 54 -7.36 6.17 -3.35
CA LYS A 54 -8.00 6.35 -2.04
C LYS A 54 -6.96 6.60 -0.94
N LEU A 55 -5.84 5.88 -0.94
CA LEU A 55 -4.75 6.09 0.02
C LEU A 55 -4.13 7.47 -0.16
N ILE A 56 -3.85 7.89 -1.40
CA ILE A 56 -3.31 9.23 -1.70
C ILE A 56 -4.23 10.31 -1.12
N GLN A 57 -5.54 10.25 -1.37
CA GLN A 57 -6.50 11.20 -0.81
C GLN A 57 -6.45 11.26 0.72
N LYS A 58 -6.37 10.10 1.38
CA LYS A 58 -6.25 10.01 2.84
C LYS A 58 -4.97 10.67 3.35
N LEU A 59 -3.85 10.48 2.66
CA LEU A 59 -2.55 11.08 3.00
C LEU A 59 -2.56 12.59 2.80
N GLU A 60 -3.14 13.08 1.71
CA GLU A 60 -3.32 14.51 1.46
C GLU A 60 -4.18 15.17 2.55
N GLU A 61 -5.26 14.52 2.98
CA GLU A 61 -6.08 15.03 4.09
C GLU A 61 -5.30 15.12 5.40
N ARG A 62 -4.51 14.08 5.74
CA ARG A 62 -3.65 14.09 6.93
C ARG A 62 -2.60 15.20 6.85
N ALA A 63 -1.98 15.40 5.70
CA ALA A 63 -1.03 16.48 5.47
C ALA A 63 -1.66 17.84 5.74
N LYS A 64 -2.83 18.11 5.15
CA LYS A 64 -3.59 19.35 5.37
C LYS A 64 -3.95 19.56 6.85
N ARG A 65 -4.33 18.49 7.57
CA ARG A 65 -4.64 18.57 9.01
C ARG A 65 -3.39 18.89 9.83
N ALA A 66 -2.26 18.26 9.52
CA ALA A 66 -0.99 18.53 10.19
C ALA A 66 -0.52 19.97 9.97
N GLU A 67 -0.64 20.51 8.76
CA GLU A 67 -0.33 21.92 8.47
C GLU A 67 -1.22 22.89 9.25
N LYS A 68 -2.52 22.64 9.32
CA LYS A 68 -3.45 23.46 10.12
C LYS A 68 -3.09 23.43 11.61
N SER A 69 -2.76 22.26 12.14
CA SER A 69 -2.34 22.11 13.55
C SER A 69 -1.03 22.83 13.87
N LYS A 70 -0.14 23.03 12.89
CA LYS A 70 1.12 23.79 13.07
C LYS A 70 0.92 25.31 13.05
N LYS A 71 -0.20 25.79 12.47
CA LYS A 71 -0.51 27.22 12.32
C LYS A 71 -1.45 27.77 13.40
N ALA A 72 -2.09 26.88 14.18
CA ALA A 72 -2.91 27.22 15.34
C ALA A 72 -2.05 27.29 16.60
#